data_AF-A0A7R9FWH6-F1
#
_entry.id   AF-A0A7R9FWH6-F1
#
_cell.length_a   1.000
_cell.length_b   1.000
_cell.length_c   1.000
_cell.angle_alpha   90.00
_cell.angle_beta   90.00
_cell.angle_gamma   90.00
#
_symmetry.space_group_name_H-M   'P 1'
#
loop_
_entity.id
_entity.type
_entity.pdbx_description
1 polymer ?
#
loop_
_entity_poly.entity_id
_entity_poly.type
_entity_poly.pdbx_seq_one_letter_code
_entity_poly.pdbx_strand_id
1 'polypeptide(L)'
;MQTMLRANIPKVFPAWSNVRSLSSDPQIDSIIRVDHAGELGADRIYAGQIAVLGSALLGPKAAMACTVAVESVIVDHYNDQLRTLMSDPEKNKELLDIIQKFRDDEQEHHDTGLEQGAEQTPFYNAFTEVIKLGCKVAINISKVI
;
A
#
# COMPACT_ATOMS: atom_id res chain seq x y z
N MET A 1 12.66 29.60 2.38
CA MET A 1 12.95 28.44 3.24
C MET A 1 12.04 27.27 2.85
N GLN A 2 12.16 26.77 1.61
CA GLN A 2 11.28 25.72 1.06
C GLN A 2 12.02 24.77 0.08
N THR A 3 13.35 24.78 0.10
CA THR A 3 14.20 24.11 -0.91
C THR A 3 15.20 23.10 -0.31
N MET A 4 15.02 22.66 0.95
CA MET A 4 15.95 21.72 1.61
C MET A 4 15.27 20.47 2.23
N LEU A 5 14.09 20.07 1.76
CA LEU A 5 13.44 18.79 2.13
C LEU A 5 12.87 18.06 0.90
N ARG A 6 13.44 18.26 -0.28
CA ARG A 6 13.32 17.26 -1.35
C ARG A 6 14.52 16.34 -1.23
N ALA A 7 14.47 15.45 -0.25
CA ALA A 7 15.07 14.14 -0.47
C ALA A 7 14.49 13.64 -1.79
N ASN A 8 15.33 13.06 -2.63
CA ASN A 8 14.96 12.40 -3.87
C ASN A 8 14.09 11.17 -3.53
N ILE A 9 12.89 11.40 -2.99
CA ILE A 9 11.86 10.42 -2.72
C ILE A 9 11.41 10.01 -4.11
N PRO A 10 11.78 8.83 -4.62
CA PRO A 10 11.20 8.33 -5.86
C PRO A 10 9.68 8.35 -5.67
N LYS A 11 8.94 8.86 -6.65
CA LYS A 11 7.48 8.71 -6.64
C LYS A 11 7.23 7.20 -6.62
N VAL A 12 6.85 6.67 -5.47
CA VAL A 12 6.46 5.27 -5.34
C VAL A 12 5.09 5.05 -6.00
N PHE A 13 4.32 6.12 -6.19
CA PHE A 13 2.92 6.09 -6.60
C PHE A 13 2.75 6.63 -8.02
N PRO A 14 2.21 5.85 -8.98
CA PRO A 14 1.83 6.36 -10.29
C PRO A 14 0.74 7.41 -10.15
N ALA A 15 0.82 8.40 -11.03
CA ALA A 15 -0.06 9.56 -11.02
C ALA A 15 -1.52 9.18 -11.26
N TRP A 16 -2.39 9.70 -10.37
CA TRP A 16 -3.85 9.91 -10.45
C TRP A 16 -4.36 10.61 -11.72
N SER A 17 -3.81 10.30 -12.88
CA SER A 17 -4.09 11.01 -14.13
C SER A 17 -5.44 10.64 -14.74
N ASN A 18 -6.06 9.52 -14.33
CA ASN A 18 -7.28 9.01 -14.99
C ASN A 18 -8.40 8.48 -14.07
N VAL A 19 -8.45 8.85 -12.78
CA VAL A 19 -9.49 8.32 -11.86
C VAL A 19 -10.83 9.09 -11.93
N ARG A 20 -10.90 10.19 -12.69
CA ARG A 20 -12.05 11.12 -12.68
C ARG A 20 -13.36 10.58 -13.29
N SER A 21 -13.46 9.30 -13.69
CA SER A 21 -14.76 8.69 -14.01
C SER A 21 -14.75 7.16 -13.95
N LEU A 22 -14.30 6.55 -12.85
CA LEU A 22 -14.40 5.09 -12.71
C LEU A 22 -15.82 4.61 -12.38
N SER A 23 -16.67 5.47 -11.80
CA SER A 23 -18.03 5.08 -11.45
C SER A 23 -19.00 6.25 -11.29
N SER A 24 -20.29 5.98 -11.53
CA SER A 24 -21.41 6.88 -11.20
C SER A 24 -22.05 6.51 -9.85
N ASP A 25 -21.64 5.40 -9.23
CA ASP A 25 -22.18 4.91 -7.97
C ASP A 25 -21.56 5.68 -6.78
N PRO A 26 -22.38 6.33 -5.92
CA PRO A 26 -21.91 7.05 -4.74
C PRO A 26 -21.07 6.20 -3.76
N GLN A 27 -21.35 4.90 -3.67
CA GLN A 27 -20.60 3.98 -2.82
C GLN A 27 -19.19 3.77 -3.36
N ILE A 28 -19.07 3.55 -4.67
CA ILE A 28 -17.79 3.35 -5.34
C ILE A 28 -16.94 4.62 -5.32
N ASP A 29 -17.56 5.78 -5.57
CA ASP A 29 -16.92 7.09 -5.44
C ASP A 29 -16.38 7.33 -4.02
N SER A 30 -17.07 6.85 -2.99
CA SER A 30 -16.55 6.87 -1.61
C SER A 30 -15.35 5.96 -1.41
N ILE A 31 -15.33 4.77 -2.00
CA ILE A 31 -14.20 3.83 -1.93
C ILE A 31 -12.95 4.46 -2.56
N ILE A 32 -13.11 5.04 -3.75
CA ILE A 32 -12.01 5.72 -4.48
C ILE A 32 -11.43 6.89 -3.66
N ARG A 33 -12.28 7.66 -2.97
CA ARG A 33 -11.77 8.75 -2.11
C ARG A 33 -10.98 8.24 -0.91
N VAL A 34 -11.43 7.14 -0.30
CA VAL A 34 -10.73 6.53 0.84
C VAL A 34 -9.37 6.02 0.41
N ASP A 35 -9.31 5.36 -0.74
CA ASP A 35 -8.07 4.90 -1.37
C ASP A 35 -7.08 6.08 -1.59
N HIS A 36 -7.56 7.18 -2.19
CA HIS A 36 -6.74 8.40 -2.35
C HIS A 36 -6.20 8.95 -1.02
N ALA A 37 -7.04 8.97 0.02
CA ALA A 37 -6.61 9.40 1.34
C ALA A 37 -5.56 8.44 1.93
N GLY A 38 -5.70 7.14 1.64
CA GLY A 38 -4.75 6.09 1.95
C GLY A 38 -3.39 6.37 1.33
N GLU A 39 -3.35 6.61 0.01
CA GLU A 39 -2.12 6.91 -0.73
C GLU A 39 -1.37 8.13 -0.17
N LEU A 40 -2.11 9.22 0.07
CA LEU A 40 -1.52 10.41 0.69
C LEU A 40 -1.01 10.14 2.12
N GLY A 41 -1.67 9.23 2.83
CA GLY A 41 -1.23 8.75 4.14
C GLY A 41 0.05 7.93 4.04
N ALA A 42 0.11 6.98 3.11
CA ALA A 42 1.24 6.12 2.84
C ALA A 42 2.50 6.93 2.50
N ASP A 43 2.38 7.93 1.63
CA ASP A 43 3.44 8.89 1.30
C ASP A 43 4.08 9.53 2.55
N ARG A 44 3.24 9.94 3.51
CA ARG A 44 3.68 10.58 4.75
C ARG A 44 4.28 9.57 5.73
N ILE A 45 3.69 8.38 5.82
CA ILE A 45 4.22 7.28 6.65
C ILE A 45 5.61 6.91 6.15
N TYR A 46 5.78 6.77 4.83
CA TYR A 46 7.06 6.46 4.22
C TYR A 46 8.10 7.54 4.51
N ALA A 47 7.74 8.82 4.35
CA ALA A 47 8.63 9.93 4.72
C ALA A 47 9.03 9.88 6.21
N GLY A 48 8.09 9.53 7.09
CA GLY A 48 8.34 9.32 8.52
C GLY A 48 9.26 8.12 8.80
N GLN A 49 9.05 6.99 8.13
CA GLN A 49 9.91 5.81 8.21
C GLN A 49 11.32 6.12 7.75
N ILE A 50 11.50 6.85 6.65
CA ILE A 50 12.83 7.29 6.20
C ILE A 50 13.46 8.26 7.21
N ALA A 51 12.69 9.19 7.78
CA ALA A 51 13.20 10.11 8.79
C ALA A 51 13.66 9.37 10.06
N VAL A 52 12.93 8.34 10.50
CA VAL A 52 13.22 7.57 11.73
C VAL A 52 14.22 6.44 11.48
N LEU A 53 13.96 5.56 10.53
CA LEU A 53 14.78 4.38 10.23
C LEU A 53 16.02 4.72 9.38
N GLY A 54 15.90 5.69 8.47
CA GLY A 54 17.00 6.15 7.64
C GLY A 54 18.04 6.98 8.40
N SER A 55 17.66 7.60 9.53
CA SER A 55 18.59 8.23 10.48
C SER A 55 19.11 7.25 11.53
N ALA A 56 18.43 6.11 11.72
CA ALA A 56 18.88 5.01 12.58
C ALA A 56 19.81 4.04 11.82
N LEU A 57 20.47 3.15 12.57
CA LEU A 57 21.49 2.20 12.07
C LEU A 57 21.05 1.29 10.90
N LEU A 58 19.75 1.16 10.65
CA LEU A 58 19.16 0.21 9.69
C LEU A 58 19.06 0.77 8.25
N GLY A 59 19.10 2.10 8.09
CA GLY A 59 19.17 2.76 6.79
C GLY A 59 17.88 2.72 5.95
N PRO A 60 17.91 3.30 4.73
CA PRO A 60 16.72 3.44 3.87
C PRO A 60 16.13 2.10 3.40
N LYS A 61 16.93 1.04 3.36
CA LYS A 61 16.48 -0.32 2.97
C LYS A 61 15.49 -0.90 3.97
N ALA A 62 15.61 -0.55 5.26
CA ALA A 62 14.65 -1.00 6.27
C ALA A 62 13.26 -0.37 6.07
N ALA A 63 13.18 0.87 5.58
CA ALA A 63 11.91 1.46 5.20
C ALA A 63 11.31 0.73 3.99
N MET A 64 12.12 0.34 3.00
CA MET A 64 11.67 -0.51 1.89
C MET A 64 11.17 -1.88 2.37
N ALA A 65 11.85 -2.51 3.33
CA ALA A 65 11.38 -3.76 3.93
C ALA A 65 10.04 -3.61 4.64
N CYS A 66 9.79 -2.47 5.32
CA CYS A 66 8.48 -2.16 5.87
C CYS A 66 7.42 -2.06 4.77
N THR A 67 7.68 -1.30 3.69
CA THR A 67 6.78 -1.16 2.55
C THR A 67 6.42 -2.54 1.98
N VAL A 68 7.42 -3.33 1.59
CA VAL A 68 7.20 -4.68 1.05
C VAL A 68 6.37 -5.56 1.99
N ALA A 69 6.65 -5.50 3.30
CA ALA A 69 5.88 -6.26 4.28
C ALA A 69 4.41 -5.82 4.36
N VAL A 70 4.15 -4.52 4.41
CA VAL A 70 2.80 -3.94 4.49
C VAL A 70 2.03 -4.24 3.20
N GLU A 71 2.60 -3.93 2.04
CA GLU A 71 1.92 -4.09 0.74
C GLU A 71 1.56 -5.55 0.47
N SER A 72 2.43 -6.50 0.87
CA SER A 72 2.10 -7.93 0.72
C SER A 72 0.81 -8.33 1.46
N VAL A 73 0.55 -7.75 2.64
CA VAL A 73 -0.66 -8.03 3.41
C VAL A 73 -1.88 -7.33 2.81
N ILE A 74 -1.70 -6.14 2.25
CA ILE A 74 -2.78 -5.40 1.59
C ILE A 74 -3.19 -6.12 0.29
N VAL A 75 -2.24 -6.56 -0.53
CA VAL A 75 -2.48 -7.38 -1.72
C VAL A 75 -3.23 -8.66 -1.35
N ASP A 76 -2.80 -9.36 -0.30
CA ASP A 76 -3.52 -10.55 0.21
C ASP A 76 -4.97 -10.21 0.60
N HIS A 77 -5.18 -9.07 1.26
CA HIS A 77 -6.51 -8.62 1.66
C HIS A 77 -7.41 -8.34 0.46
N TYR A 78 -6.92 -7.64 -0.56
CA TYR A 78 -7.68 -7.40 -1.78
C TYR A 78 -7.95 -8.68 -2.55
N ASN A 79 -7.02 -9.63 -2.58
CA ASN A 79 -7.26 -10.95 -3.16
C ASN A 79 -8.42 -11.68 -2.47
N ASP A 80 -8.54 -11.58 -1.14
CA ASP A 80 -9.68 -12.13 -0.40
C ASP A 80 -10.99 -11.41 -0.71
N GLN A 81 -10.97 -10.08 -0.86
CA GLN A 81 -12.14 -9.30 -1.29
C GLN A 81 -12.59 -9.71 -2.69
N LEU A 82 -11.66 -9.81 -3.65
CA LEU A 82 -11.95 -10.26 -5.02
C LEU A 82 -12.60 -11.64 -5.03
N ARG A 83 -12.05 -12.61 -4.29
CA ARG A 83 -12.64 -13.96 -4.14
C ARG A 83 -14.07 -13.91 -3.63
N THR A 84 -14.36 -13.02 -2.67
CA THR A 84 -15.69 -12.86 -2.11
C THR A 84 -16.66 -12.28 -3.13
N LEU A 85 -16.24 -11.25 -3.88
CA LEU A 85 -17.05 -10.58 -4.90
C LEU A 85 -17.32 -11.46 -6.13
N MET A 86 -16.43 -12.41 -6.44
CA MET A 86 -16.61 -13.40 -7.51
C MET A 86 -17.79 -14.36 -7.27
N SER A 87 -18.44 -14.34 -6.10
CA SER A 87 -19.67 -15.08 -5.84
C SER A 87 -20.86 -14.61 -6.70
N ASP A 88 -20.88 -13.34 -7.12
CA ASP A 88 -21.86 -12.78 -8.06
C ASP A 88 -21.19 -11.73 -8.98
N PRO A 89 -20.45 -12.18 -10.01
CA PRO A 89 -19.60 -11.31 -10.82
C PRO A 89 -20.38 -10.25 -11.60
N GLU A 90 -21.59 -10.57 -12.07
CA GLU A 90 -22.41 -9.66 -12.88
C GLU A 90 -22.88 -8.45 -12.06
N LYS A 91 -23.23 -8.66 -10.79
CA LYS A 91 -23.60 -7.54 -9.89
C LYS A 91 -22.40 -6.74 -9.42
N ASN A 92 -21.24 -7.39 -9.28
CA ASN A 92 -20.06 -6.79 -8.67
C ASN A 92 -19.02 -6.32 -9.70
N LYS A 93 -19.33 -6.34 -11.00
CA LYS A 93 -18.36 -6.10 -12.08
C LYS A 93 -17.52 -4.83 -11.88
N GLU A 94 -18.17 -3.70 -11.58
CA GLU A 94 -17.51 -2.41 -11.42
C GLU A 94 -16.61 -2.39 -10.17
N LEU A 95 -17.07 -2.99 -9.07
CA LEU A 95 -16.28 -3.10 -7.84
C LEU A 95 -15.11 -4.09 -8.01
N LEU A 96 -15.29 -5.18 -8.76
CA LEU A 96 -14.24 -6.12 -9.11
C LEU A 96 -13.12 -5.44 -9.89
N ASP A 97 -13.47 -4.66 -10.91
CA ASP A 97 -12.49 -3.92 -11.73
C ASP A 97 -11.70 -2.91 -10.87
N ILE A 98 -12.36 -2.25 -9.93
CA ILE A 98 -11.73 -1.25 -9.05
C ILE A 98 -10.83 -1.89 -8.01
N ILE A 99 -11.30 -2.93 -7.31
CA ILE A 99 -10.49 -3.64 -6.32
C ILE A 99 -9.31 -4.34 -7.00
N GLN A 100 -9.50 -4.86 -8.22
CA GLN A 100 -8.40 -5.43 -9.00
C GLN A 100 -7.34 -4.36 -9.29
N LYS A 101 -7.76 -3.16 -9.70
CA LYS A 101 -6.84 -2.06 -9.94
C LYS A 101 -6.05 -1.68 -8.69
N PHE A 102 -6.71 -1.49 -7.55
CA PHE A 102 -5.99 -1.17 -6.30
C PHE A 102 -5.03 -2.29 -5.90
N ARG A 103 -5.44 -3.55 -6.03
CA ARG A 103 -4.55 -4.69 -5.78
C ARG A 103 -3.31 -4.67 -6.66
N ASP A 104 -3.48 -4.33 -7.94
CA ASP A 104 -2.37 -4.26 -8.90
C ASP A 104 -1.45 -3.06 -8.60
N ASP A 105 -2.01 -1.92 -8.17
CA ASP A 105 -1.25 -0.74 -7.73
C ASP A 105 -0.38 -1.08 -6.49
N GLU A 106 -0.93 -1.77 -5.48
CA GLU A 106 -0.14 -2.20 -4.31
C GLU A 106 0.92 -3.25 -4.63
N GLN A 107 0.69 -4.09 -5.65
CA GLN A 107 1.70 -5.02 -6.14
C GLN A 107 2.86 -4.28 -6.80
N GLU A 108 2.59 -3.20 -7.54
CA GLU A 108 3.63 -2.33 -8.10
C GLU A 108 4.45 -1.64 -6.98
N HIS A 109 3.79 -1.20 -5.90
CA HIS A 109 4.47 -0.64 -4.72
C HIS A 109 5.37 -1.66 -4.03
N HIS A 110 4.87 -2.88 -3.84
CA HIS A 110 5.64 -4.01 -3.31
C HIS A 110 6.90 -4.28 -4.15
N ASP A 111 6.73 -4.39 -5.47
CA ASP A 111 7.83 -4.72 -6.38
C ASP A 111 8.87 -3.59 -6.44
N THR A 112 8.42 -2.33 -6.43
CA THR A 112 9.30 -1.15 -6.30
C THR A 112 10.13 -1.21 -5.01
N GLY A 113 9.53 -1.63 -3.89
CA GLY A 113 10.26 -1.82 -2.63
C GLY A 113 11.35 -2.88 -2.72
N LEU A 114 11.09 -3.99 -3.42
CA LEU A 114 12.08 -5.03 -3.69
C LEU A 114 13.23 -4.50 -4.57
N GLU A 115 12.92 -3.79 -5.66
CA GLU A 115 13.91 -3.19 -6.56
C GLU A 115 14.83 -2.18 -5.84
N GLN A 116 14.29 -1.44 -4.86
CA GLN A 116 15.05 -0.51 -4.02
C GLN A 116 15.85 -1.20 -2.90
N GLY A 117 15.87 -2.54 -2.88
CA GLY A 117 16.76 -3.32 -2.03
C GLY A 117 16.21 -3.61 -0.64
N ALA A 118 14.89 -3.72 -0.48
CA ALA A 118 14.26 -4.19 0.76
C ALA A 118 14.94 -5.44 1.35
N GLU A 119 15.23 -6.44 0.50
CA GLU A 119 15.84 -7.72 0.89
C GLU A 119 17.25 -7.59 1.45
N GLN A 120 17.92 -6.46 1.19
CA GLN A 120 19.27 -6.19 1.69
C GLN A 120 19.25 -5.65 3.13
N THR A 121 18.07 -5.53 3.75
CA THR A 121 17.91 -5.18 5.16
C THR A 121 18.44 -6.29 6.07
N PRO A 122 19.26 -6.00 7.08
CA PRO A 122 19.68 -6.99 8.07
C PRO A 122 18.47 -7.69 8.71
N PHE A 123 18.48 -9.02 8.74
CA PHE A 123 17.37 -9.84 9.26
C PHE A 123 16.03 -9.63 8.54
N TYR A 124 16.05 -9.25 7.26
CA TYR A 124 14.87 -8.97 6.42
C TYR A 124 13.70 -9.92 6.68
N ASN A 125 13.89 -11.24 6.56
CA ASN A 125 12.81 -12.21 6.72
C ASN A 125 12.11 -12.11 8.09
N ALA A 126 12.88 -12.06 9.18
CA ALA A 126 12.31 -11.96 10.52
C ALA A 126 11.59 -10.62 10.73
N PHE A 127 12.18 -9.53 10.23
CA PHE A 127 11.61 -8.19 10.32
C PHE A 127 10.29 -8.08 9.56
N THR A 128 10.27 -8.54 8.31
CA THR A 128 9.10 -8.55 7.43
C THR A 128 7.97 -9.39 8.02
N GLU A 129 8.25 -10.57 8.57
CA GLU A 129 7.21 -11.41 9.19
C GLU A 129 6.59 -10.78 10.44
N VAL A 130 7.37 -10.06 11.25
CA VAL A 130 6.84 -9.31 12.40
C VAL A 130 5.89 -8.21 11.95
N ILE A 131 6.27 -7.46 10.90
CA ILE A 131 5.42 -6.39 10.36
C ILE A 131 4.14 -6.97 9.76
N LYS A 132 4.25 -8.03 8.94
CA LYS A 132 3.10 -8.73 8.38
C LYS A 132 2.13 -9.20 9.45
N LEU A 133 2.64 -9.77 10.54
CA LEU A 133 1.81 -10.20 11.67
C LEU A 133 1.05 -9.01 12.28
N GLY A 134 1.73 -7.89 12.52
CA GLY A 134 1.12 -6.67 13.02
C GLY A 134 0.00 -6.15 12.12
N CYS A 135 0.25 -6.08 10.81
CA CYS A 135 -0.73 -5.66 9.81
C CYS A 135 -1.94 -6.62 9.75
N LYS A 136 -1.71 -7.93 9.74
CA LYS A 136 -2.79 -8.93 9.74
C LYS A 136 -3.67 -8.82 10.98
N VAL A 137 -3.07 -8.59 12.15
CA VAL A 137 -3.83 -8.35 13.39
C VAL A 137 -4.65 -7.07 13.28
N ALA A 138 -4.09 -5.97 12.77
CA ALA A 138 -4.81 -4.71 12.59
C ALA A 138 -6.03 -4.87 11.66
N ILE A 139 -5.87 -5.55 10.53
CA ILE A 139 -6.96 -5.84 9.58
C ILE A 139 -8.03 -6.72 10.20
N ASN A 140 -7.64 -7.70 11.02
CA ASN A 140 -8.63 -8.54 11.71
C ASN A 140 -9.40 -7.76 12.76
N ILE A 141 -8.75 -6.86 13.51
CA ILE A 141 -9.42 -5.97 14.46
C ILE A 141 -10.39 -5.04 13.72
N SER A 142 -10.01 -4.51 12.55
CA SER A 142 -10.87 -3.61 11.78
C SER A 142 -12.15 -4.25 11.25
N LYS A 143 -12.22 -5.59 11.21
CA LYS A 143 -13.45 -6.34 10.86
C LYS A 143 -14.43 -6.49 12.03
N VAL A 144 -13.98 -6.25 13.27
CA VAL A 144 -14.74 -6.52 14.50
C VAL A 144 -15.24 -5.23 15.16
N ILE A 145 -14.63 -4.08 14.83
CA ILE A 145 -15.08 -2.74 15.24
C ILE A 145 -16.08 -2.15 14.24
#